data_AF-A0A7C4W7G9-F1
#
_entry.id   AF-A0A7C4W7G9-F1
#
_cell.length_a   1.000
_cell.length_b   1.000
_cell.length_c   1.000
_cell.angle_alpha   90.00
_cell.angle_beta   90.00
_cell.angle_gamma   90.00
#
_symmetry.space_group_name_H-M   'P 1'
#
loop_
_entity.id
_entity.type
_entity.pdbx_description
1 polymer ?
#
loop_
_entity_poly.entity_id
_entity_poly.type
_entity_poly.pdbx_seq_one_letter_code
_entity_poly.pdbx_strand_id
1 'polypeptide(L)'
;MINEKEAELIEEIEEEVKKIVRMAEEIDEKAFMKTTNIFKVRYLRLLSGHLKILESISRGELVIASLEGLEDGILKKAVEEVKSEVTRRGGSLYFISKPVIFILPKNGLLVDEI
;
A
#
# COMPACT_ATOMS: atom_id res chain seq x y z
N MET A 1 16.33 -3.44 16.55
CA MET A 1 15.69 -2.34 17.32
C MET A 1 15.27 -1.32 16.28
N ILE A 2 13.99 -0.93 16.25
CA ILE A 2 13.50 0.10 15.33
C ILE A 2 14.09 1.44 15.80
N ASN A 3 14.66 2.20 14.88
CA ASN A 3 15.23 3.51 15.18
C ASN A 3 14.08 4.48 15.57
N GLU A 4 14.26 5.37 16.55
CA GLU A 4 13.18 6.25 17.03
C GLU A 4 12.53 7.05 15.88
N LYS A 5 13.33 7.45 14.89
CA LYS A 5 12.85 8.14 13.68
C LYS A 5 11.99 7.27 12.75
N GLU A 6 12.25 5.96 12.69
CA GLU A 6 11.42 5.03 11.91
C GLU A 6 10.08 4.79 12.63
N ALA A 7 10.09 4.78 13.96
CA ALA A 7 8.85 4.65 14.74
C ALA A 7 7.96 5.89 14.57
N GLU A 8 8.54 7.10 14.66
CA GLU A 8 7.81 8.36 14.41
C GLU A 8 7.23 8.42 13.00
N LEU A 9 8.00 8.01 11.98
CA LEU A 9 7.52 8.01 10.59
C LEU A 9 6.39 7.00 10.37
N ILE A 10 6.44 5.84 11.04
CA ILE A 10 5.34 4.86 11.00
C ILE A 10 4.11 5.42 11.69
N GLU A 11 4.26 6.14 12.79
CA GLU A 11 3.17 6.80 13.50
C GLU A 11 2.51 7.89 12.64
N GLU A 12 3.29 8.73 11.96
CA GLU A 12 2.79 9.72 11.00
C GLU A 12 2.00 9.06 9.86
N ILE A 13 2.53 7.98 9.27
CA ILE A 13 1.85 7.25 8.20
C ILE A 13 0.55 6.62 8.73
N GLU A 14 0.55 6.07 9.94
CA GLU A 14 -0.66 5.50 10.55
C GLU A 14 -1.73 6.56 10.84
N GLU A 15 -1.34 7.75 11.31
CA GLU A 15 -2.28 8.84 11.52
C GLU A 15 -2.91 9.30 10.21
N GLU A 16 -2.12 9.44 9.15
CA GLU A 16 -2.62 9.92 7.87
C GLU A 16 -3.53 8.91 7.18
N VAL A 17 -3.23 7.61 7.32
CA VAL A 17 -4.17 6.58 6.86
C VAL A 17 -5.45 6.54 7.69
N LYS A 18 -5.39 6.76 9.01
CA LYS A 18 -6.60 6.87 9.84
C LYS A 18 -7.46 8.08 9.45
N LYS A 19 -6.85 9.22 9.08
CA LYS A 19 -7.57 10.39 8.57
C LYS A 19 -8.27 10.08 7.25
N ILE A 20 -7.57 9.47 6.29
CA ILE A 20 -8.15 9.09 4.99
C ILE A 20 -9.33 8.13 5.17
N VAL A 21 -9.23 7.16 6.08
CA VAL A 21 -10.34 6.23 6.39
C VAL A 21 -11.53 6.97 6.99
N ARG A 22 -11.31 7.87 7.96
CA ARG A 22 -12.41 8.65 8.56
C ARG A 22 -13.08 9.59 7.56
N MET A 23 -12.32 10.23 6.69
CA MET A 23 -12.88 11.07 5.63
C MET A 23 -13.70 10.25 4.65
N ALA A 24 -13.26 9.02 4.33
CA ALA A 24 -14.05 8.10 3.52
C ALA A 24 -15.35 7.65 4.22
N GLU A 25 -15.34 7.48 5.54
CA GLU A 25 -16.52 7.18 6.37
C GLU A 25 -17.47 8.38 6.48
N GLU A 26 -16.98 9.62 6.58
CA GLU A 26 -17.81 10.83 6.66
C GLU A 26 -18.46 11.20 5.31
N ILE A 27 -17.84 10.83 4.19
CA ILE A 27 -18.41 10.98 2.85
C ILE A 27 -19.56 9.97 2.60
N ASP A 28 -19.63 8.89 3.39
CA ASP A 28 -20.59 7.79 3.28
C ASP A 28 -22.04 8.22 3.60
N GLU A 29 -22.26 9.32 4.32
CA GLU A 29 -23.62 9.78 4.65
C GLU A 29 -24.32 10.56 3.51
N LYS A 30 -23.60 11.02 2.46
CA LYS A 30 -24.18 11.93 1.45
C LYS A 30 -24.17 11.45 0.00
N ALA A 31 -23.50 10.34 -0.33
CA ALA A 31 -23.30 9.98 -1.74
C ALA A 31 -23.59 8.50 -2.04
N PHE A 32 -24.87 8.13 -1.95
CA PHE A 32 -25.37 6.96 -2.67
C PHE A 32 -25.14 7.14 -4.19
N MET A 33 -24.54 6.14 -4.83
CA MET A 33 -24.33 5.96 -6.29
C MET A 33 -23.05 6.52 -6.93
N LYS A 34 -21.89 6.00 -6.54
CA LYS A 34 -20.84 5.57 -7.48
C LYS A 34 -20.01 4.52 -6.74
N THR A 35 -19.97 3.30 -7.26
CA THR A 35 -19.35 2.11 -6.66
C THR A 35 -18.06 2.44 -5.90
N THR A 36 -18.18 2.72 -4.61
CA THR A 36 -17.04 3.02 -3.75
C THR A 36 -16.35 1.68 -3.53
N ASN A 37 -15.28 1.42 -4.27
CA ASN A 37 -14.52 0.19 -4.06
C ASN A 37 -13.86 0.32 -2.69
N ILE A 38 -14.43 -0.36 -1.69
CA ILE A 38 -13.85 -0.44 -0.35
C ILE A 38 -12.63 -1.36 -0.46
N PHE A 39 -11.43 -0.81 -0.24
CA PHE A 39 -10.19 -1.58 -0.23
C PHE A 39 -9.78 -1.94 1.18
N LYS A 40 -9.40 -3.20 1.38
CA LYS A 40 -8.72 -3.59 2.60
C LYS A 40 -7.27 -3.15 2.51
N VAL A 41 -6.83 -2.33 3.48
CA VAL A 41 -5.43 -1.86 3.57
C VAL A 41 -4.59 -2.89 4.33
N ARG A 42 -3.42 -3.24 3.78
CA ARG A 42 -2.43 -4.10 4.44
C ARG A 42 -1.06 -3.45 4.48
N TYR A 43 -0.42 -3.55 5.63
CA TYR A 43 0.99 -3.20 5.83
C TYR A 43 1.82 -4.47 5.93
N LEU A 44 2.81 -4.64 5.04
CA LEU A 44 3.61 -5.86 4.96
C LEU A 44 5.09 -5.54 4.74
N ARG A 45 6.00 -6.18 5.49
CA ARG A 45 7.44 -6.10 5.16
C ARG A 45 7.75 -7.03 3.99
N LEU A 46 8.42 -6.54 2.94
CA LEU A 46 8.81 -7.35 1.78
C LEU A 46 9.80 -8.45 2.20
N LEU A 47 10.70 -8.16 3.15
CA LEU A 47 11.70 -9.09 3.71
C LEU A 47 11.15 -10.48 4.09
N SER A 48 10.01 -10.51 4.77
CA SER A 48 9.41 -11.74 5.32
C SER A 48 8.02 -12.02 4.78
N GLY A 49 7.50 -11.13 3.94
CA GLY A 49 6.10 -11.09 3.52
C GLY A 49 5.89 -11.05 2.01
N HIS A 50 6.92 -11.25 1.17
CA HIS A 50 6.80 -11.24 -0.30
C HIS A 50 5.62 -12.06 -0.83
N LEU A 51 5.50 -13.32 -0.41
CA LEU A 51 4.36 -14.18 -0.80
C LEU A 51 3.01 -13.62 -0.33
N LYS A 52 2.95 -13.01 0.86
CA LYS A 52 1.74 -12.38 1.39
C LYS A 52 1.37 -11.12 0.60
N ILE A 53 2.36 -10.40 0.07
CA ILE A 53 2.15 -9.24 -0.80
C ILE A 53 1.54 -9.70 -2.12
N LEU A 54 2.11 -10.73 -2.76
CA LEU A 54 1.55 -11.32 -3.99
C LEU A 54 0.13 -11.85 -3.77
N GLU A 55 -0.14 -12.47 -2.63
CA GLU A 55 -1.48 -12.90 -2.24
C GLU A 55 -2.44 -11.72 -2.06
N SER A 56 -2.02 -10.66 -1.37
CA SER A 56 -2.82 -9.44 -1.16
C SER A 56 -3.15 -8.75 -2.48
N ILE A 57 -2.17 -8.66 -3.40
CA ILE A 57 -2.38 -8.15 -4.77
C ILE A 57 -3.42 -9.00 -5.51
N SER A 58 -3.32 -10.34 -5.40
CA SER A 58 -4.25 -11.27 -6.07
C SER A 58 -5.67 -11.15 -5.52
N ARG A 59 -5.83 -10.75 -4.25
CA ARG A 59 -7.12 -10.48 -3.61
C ARG A 59 -7.66 -9.08 -3.91
N GLY A 60 -6.91 -8.24 -4.63
CA GLY A 60 -7.29 -6.85 -4.90
C GLY A 60 -7.22 -5.96 -3.67
N GLU A 61 -6.40 -6.31 -2.68
CA GLU A 61 -6.17 -5.48 -1.49
C GLU A 61 -5.22 -4.31 -1.84
N LEU A 62 -5.36 -3.21 -1.11
CA LEU A 62 -4.44 -2.07 -1.18
C LEU A 62 -3.29 -2.36 -0.22
N VAL A 63 -2.04 -2.29 -0.72
CA VAL A 63 -0.88 -2.78 0.03
C VAL A 63 0.17 -1.67 0.18
N ILE A 64 0.62 -1.44 1.40
CA ILE A 64 1.81 -0.66 1.72
C ILE A 64 2.89 -1.65 2.15
N ALA A 65 4.05 -1.60 1.50
CA ALA A 65 5.14 -2.50 1.82
C ALA A 65 6.47 -1.78 2.03
N SER A 66 7.18 -2.15 3.11
CA SER A 66 8.55 -1.69 3.36
C SER A 66 9.56 -2.68 2.77
N LEU A 67 10.57 -2.12 2.09
CA LEU A 67 11.70 -2.80 1.48
C LEU A 67 12.94 -2.79 2.39
N GLU A 68 12.84 -2.30 3.63
CA GLU A 68 13.96 -2.25 4.59
C GLU A 68 14.66 -3.59 4.73
N GLY A 69 15.99 -3.53 4.88
CA GLY A 69 16.83 -4.67 5.27
C GLY A 69 17.00 -5.77 4.22
N LEU A 70 16.52 -5.59 2.99
CA LEU A 70 16.82 -6.49 1.88
C LEU A 70 18.22 -6.21 1.31
N GLU A 71 18.99 -7.27 1.04
CA GLU A 71 20.20 -7.19 0.21
C GLU A 71 19.84 -6.81 -1.23
N ASP A 72 20.66 -5.98 -1.88
CA ASP A 72 20.39 -5.38 -3.21
C ASP A 72 19.97 -6.40 -4.27
N GLY A 73 20.59 -7.58 -4.29
CA GLY A 73 20.28 -8.64 -5.25
C GLY A 73 18.89 -9.27 -5.05
N ILE A 74 18.50 -9.48 -3.79
CA ILE A 74 17.21 -10.05 -3.42
C ILE A 74 16.10 -9.01 -3.61
N LEU A 75 16.39 -7.76 -3.24
CA LEU A 75 15.49 -6.62 -3.40
C LEU A 75 15.03 -6.45 -4.84
N LYS A 76 15.98 -6.42 -5.78
CA LYS A 76 15.69 -6.22 -7.19
C LYS A 76 14.77 -7.31 -7.73
N LYS A 77 15.05 -8.57 -7.41
CA LYS A 77 14.23 -9.70 -7.85
C LYS A 77 12.81 -9.62 -7.28
N ALA A 78 12.67 -9.36 -5.98
CA ALA A 78 11.37 -9.31 -5.32
C ALA A 78 10.52 -8.14 -5.83
N VAL A 79 11.12 -6.96 -6.04
CA VAL A 79 10.43 -5.79 -6.62
C VAL A 79 9.96 -6.05 -8.05
N GLU A 80 10.77 -6.71 -8.88
CA GLU A 80 10.37 -7.04 -10.26
C GLU A 80 9.22 -8.06 -10.29
N GLU A 81 9.23 -9.05 -9.39
CA GLU A 81 8.11 -9.98 -9.24
C GLU A 81 6.83 -9.26 -8.79
N VAL A 82 6.92 -8.37 -7.80
CA VAL A 82 5.77 -7.55 -7.35
C VAL A 82 5.26 -6.67 -8.48
N LYS A 83 6.13 -5.94 -9.19
CA LYS A 83 5.73 -5.11 -10.33
C LYS A 83 5.05 -5.92 -11.43
N SER A 84 5.59 -7.10 -11.73
CA SER A 84 5.02 -8.01 -12.72
C SER A 84 3.60 -8.42 -12.33
N GLU A 85 3.39 -8.80 -11.06
CA GLU A 85 2.08 -9.19 -10.56
C GLU A 85 1.08 -8.02 -10.59
N VAL A 86 1.49 -6.84 -10.11
CA VAL A 86 0.67 -5.63 -10.13
C VAL A 86 0.23 -5.28 -11.55
N THR A 87 1.18 -5.29 -12.50
CA THR A 87 0.90 -5.01 -13.92
C THR A 87 -0.04 -6.05 -14.52
N ARG A 88 0.18 -7.34 -14.23
CA ARG A 88 -0.68 -8.44 -14.68
C ARG A 88 -2.12 -8.30 -14.20
N ARG A 89 -2.33 -7.75 -12.99
CA ARG A 89 -3.65 -7.48 -12.41
C ARG A 89 -4.23 -6.13 -12.83
N GLY A 90 -3.49 -5.32 -13.58
CA GLY A 90 -3.88 -3.98 -13.99
C GLY A 90 -3.88 -2.96 -12.85
N GLY A 91 -3.15 -3.24 -11.76
CA GLY A 91 -2.92 -2.29 -10.67
C GLY A 91 -1.77 -1.33 -10.99
N SER A 92 -1.44 -0.48 -10.01
CA SER A 92 -0.35 0.48 -10.06
C SER A 92 0.55 0.35 -8.84
N LEU A 93 1.85 0.63 -9.01
CA LEU A 93 2.83 0.62 -7.93
C LEU A 93 3.50 1.99 -7.86
N TYR A 94 3.61 2.53 -6.65
CA TYR A 94 4.18 3.84 -6.35
C TYR A 94 5.26 3.72 -5.28
N PHE A 95 6.26 4.58 -5.33
CA PHE A 95 7.19 4.78 -4.23
C PHE A 95 6.71 5.99 -3.42
N ILE A 96 6.28 5.77 -2.18
CA ILE A 96 5.82 6.86 -1.30
C ILE A 96 7.03 7.53 -0.64
N SER A 97 7.95 6.72 -0.12
CA SER A 97 9.23 7.15 0.47
C SER A 97 10.22 6.02 0.24
N LYS A 98 11.53 6.26 0.14
CA LYS A 98 12.46 5.11 0.17
C LYS A 98 12.62 4.69 1.64
N PRO A 99 12.40 3.41 2.00
CA PRO A 99 12.24 2.22 1.17
C PRO A 99 10.80 1.64 1.13
N VAL A 100 9.76 2.47 1.17
CA VAL A 100 8.34 2.11 1.19
C VAL A 100 7.67 2.22 -0.19
N ILE A 101 6.97 1.16 -0.59
CA ILE A 101 6.14 1.11 -1.78
C ILE A 101 4.66 1.02 -1.43
N PHE A 102 3.83 1.50 -2.35
CA PHE A 102 2.39 1.42 -2.30
C PHE A 102 1.86 0.76 -3.55
N ILE A 103 0.89 -0.12 -3.38
CA ILE A 103 0.32 -0.93 -4.44
C ILE A 103 -1.19 -0.71 -4.43
N LEU A 104 -1.66 -0.16 -5.55
CA LEU A 104 -3.05 0.16 -5.80
C LEU A 104 -3.63 -0.87 -6.77
N PRO A 105 -4.73 -1.55 -6.45
CA PRO A 105 -5.41 -2.46 -7.38
C PRO A 105 -6.10 -1.68 -8.52
N LYS A 106 -6.46 -2.37 -9.60
CA LYS A 106 -7.01 -1.80 -10.86
C LYS A 106 -8.17 -0.81 -10.68
N ASN A 107 -9.01 -1.02 -9.67
CA ASN A 107 -10.21 -0.22 -9.45
C ASN A 107 -10.01 0.87 -8.36
N GLY A 108 -8.78 1.02 -7.85
CA GLY A 108 -8.42 2.04 -6.90
C GLY A 108 -8.11 3.36 -7.61
N LEU A 109 -8.60 4.46 -7.06
CA LEU A 109 -8.31 5.81 -7.52
C LEU A 109 -7.59 6.55 -6.39
N LEU A 110 -6.43 7.12 -6.69
CA LEU A 110 -5.80 8.14 -5.85
C LEU A 110 -6.42 9.48 -6.25
N VAL A 111 -6.92 10.24 -5.29
CA VAL A 111 -7.47 11.58 -5.49
C VAL A 111 -6.67 12.55 -4.63
N ASP A 112 -6.33 13.71 -5.18
CA ASP A 112 -5.70 14.79 -4.41
C ASP A 112 -6.75 15.45 -3.50
N GLU A 113 -6.37 15.81 -2.28
CA GLU A 113 -7.17 16.69 -1.43
C GLU A 113 -7.21 18.10 -2.04
N ILE A 114 -8.40 18.69 -2.17
CA ILE A 114 -8.65 20.08 -2.59
C ILE A 114 -8.76 20.96 -1.35
#